data_AF-A0A9N9UWW7-F1
#
_entry.id   AF-A0A9N9UWW7-F1
#
_cell.length_a   1.000
_cell.length_b   1.000
_cell.length_c   1.000
_cell.angle_alpha   90.00
_cell.angle_beta   90.00
_cell.angle_gamma   90.00
#
_symmetry.space_group_name_H-M   'P 1'
#
loop_
_entity.id
_entity.type
_entity.pdbx_description
1 polymer ?
#
loop_
_entity_poly.entity_id
_entity_poly.type
_entity_poly.pdbx_seq_one_letter_code
_entity_poly.pdbx_strand_id
1 'polypeptide(L)' 'TISAMIAAYPQDTLVAAVAGTAMFGVAAELAAGRAEVRGPGTFVPAFIDELYGVRKSTAENDSRWLSLIKISCI' A
#
# COMPACT_ATOMS: atom_id res chain seq x y z
N THR A 1 2.76 7.05 -4.88
CA THR A 1 2.19 6.74 -3.56
C THR A 1 2.65 7.73 -2.51
N ILE A 2 3.96 7.87 -2.27
CA ILE A 2 4.48 8.86 -1.30
C ILE A 2 4.06 10.29 -1.63
N SER A 3 4.17 10.73 -2.90
CA SER A 3 3.72 12.07 -3.30
C SER A 3 2.22 12.31 -3.04
N ALA A 4 1.39 11.27 -3.14
CA ALA A 4 -0.02 11.37 -2.82
C ALA A 4 -0.26 11.48 -1.30
N MET A 5 0.53 10.78 -0.49
CA MET A 5 0.46 10.89 0.98
C MET A 5 0.96 12.25 1.46
N ILE A 6 2.00 12.82 0.84
CA ILE A 6 2.47 14.18 1.14
C ILE A 6 1.41 15.21 0.77
N ALA A 7 0.71 15.03 -0.35
CA ALA A 7 -0.42 15.89 -0.71
C ALA A 7 -1.59 15.80 0.30
N ALA A 8 -1.82 14.63 0.88
CA ALA A 8 -2.85 14.41 1.90
C ALA A 8 -2.46 14.93 3.29
N TYR A 9 -1.18 14.83 3.67
CA TYR A 9 -0.62 15.28 4.94
C TYR A 9 0.58 16.23 4.71
N PRO A 10 0.34 17.45 4.19
CA PRO A 10 1.43 18.36 3.83
C PRO A 10 2.19 18.92 5.03
N GLN A 11 1.58 18.88 6.22
CA GLN A 11 2.16 19.39 7.48
C GLN A 11 3.10 18.37 8.15
N ASP A 12 2.96 17.08 7.83
CA ASP A 12 3.72 16.01 8.46
C ASP A 12 4.26 15.03 7.42
N THR A 13 5.47 15.34 6.94
CA THR A 13 6.16 14.56 5.92
C THR A 13 6.61 13.20 6.43
N LEU A 14 6.83 13.04 7.75
CA LEU A 14 7.18 11.75 8.34
C LEU A 14 5.97 10.81 8.30
N VAL A 15 4.82 11.26 8.78
CA VAL A 15 3.57 10.49 8.72
C VAL A 15 3.22 10.16 7.27
N ALA A 16 3.34 11.13 6.35
CA ALA A 16 3.11 10.89 4.93
C ALA A 16 4.04 9.81 4.34
N ALA A 17 5.33 9.86 4.67
CA ALA A 17 6.30 8.87 4.22
C ALA A 17 6.02 7.48 4.81
N VAL A 18 5.71 7.40 6.11
CA VAL A 18 5.35 6.14 6.79
C VAL A 18 4.09 5.54 6.19
N ALA A 19 3.03 6.32 6.02
CA ALA A 19 1.78 5.87 5.39
C ALA A 19 2.01 5.39 3.95
N GLY A 20 2.80 6.12 3.17
CA GLY A 20 3.12 5.77 1.80
C GLY A 20 3.93 4.47 1.69
N THR A 21 4.87 4.26 2.62
CA THR A 21 5.70 3.05 2.69
C THR A 21 4.89 1.86 3.17
N ALA A 22 4.04 2.04 4.19
CA ALA A 22 3.15 1.00 4.70
C ALA A 22 2.18 0.51 3.62
N MET A 23 1.56 1.43 2.87
CA MET A 23 0.69 1.08 1.75
C MET A 23 1.42 0.28 0.66
N PHE A 24 2.68 0.65 0.37
CA PHE A 24 3.51 -0.05 -0.60
C PHE A 24 3.86 -1.48 -0.12
N GLY A 25 4.20 -1.63 1.16
CA GLY A 25 4.48 -2.92 1.79
C GLY A 25 3.27 -3.86 1.77
N VAL A 26 2.09 -3.38 2.17
CA VAL A 26 0.86 -4.20 2.14
C VAL A 26 0.54 -4.68 0.72
N ALA A 27 0.60 -3.79 -0.27
CA ALA A 27 0.36 -4.19 -1.65
C ALA A 27 1.40 -5.24 -2.13
N ALA A 28 2.65 -5.14 -1.69
CA ALA A 28 3.68 -6.12 -2.01
C ALA A 28 3.43 -7.49 -1.36
N GLU A 29 3.00 -7.51 -0.09
CA GLU A 29 2.65 -8.75 0.61
C GLU A 29 1.45 -9.45 -0.02
N LEU A 30 0.39 -8.69 -0.35
CA LEU A 30 -0.78 -9.21 -1.06
C LEU A 30 -0.39 -9.81 -2.41
N ALA A 31 0.47 -9.10 -3.16
CA ALA A 31 0.93 -9.57 -4.47
C ALA A 31 1.79 -10.83 -4.36
N ALA A 32 2.71 -10.86 -3.40
CA ALA A 32 3.56 -12.04 -3.16
C ALA A 32 2.75 -13.28 -2.73
N GLY A 33 1.60 -13.08 -2.08
CA GLY A 33 0.69 -14.16 -1.69
C GLY A 33 -0.16 -14.74 -2.82
N ARG A 34 -0.16 -14.13 -4.02
CA ARG A 34 -0.97 -14.59 -5.14
C ARG A 34 -0.39 -15.84 -5.80
N ALA A 35 -1.24 -16.81 -6.14
CA ALA A 35 -0.83 -18.12 -6.66
C ALA A 35 -0.15 -18.06 -8.04
N GLU A 36 -0.45 -17.04 -8.84
CA GLU A 36 0.16 -16.79 -10.14
C GLU A 36 1.57 -16.19 -10.07
N VAL A 37 2.01 -15.74 -8.90
CA VAL A 37 3.33 -15.13 -8.71
C VAL A 37 4.40 -16.21 -8.52
N ARG A 38 5.26 -16.37 -9.52
CA ARG A 38 6.34 -17.38 -9.56
C ARG A 38 7.74 -16.78 -9.55
N GLY A 39 7.84 -15.46 -9.67
CA GLY A 39 9.09 -14.73 -9.75
C GLY A 39 8.87 -13.25 -10.08
N PRO A 40 9.94 -12.47 -10.25
CA PRO A 40 9.86 -11.02 -10.40
C PRO A 40 9.02 -10.59 -11.62
N GLY A 41 9.09 -11.34 -12.73
CA GLY A 41 8.32 -11.03 -13.94
C GLY A 41 6.80 -11.13 -13.76
N THR A 42 6.32 -12.06 -12.92
CA THR A 42 4.89 -12.18 -12.56
C THR A 42 4.51 -11.33 -11.35
N PHE A 43 5.49 -10.99 -10.51
CA PHE A 43 5.27 -10.17 -9.31
C PHE A 43 4.96 -8.73 -9.66
N VAL A 44 5.70 -8.09 -10.58
CA VAL A 44 5.53 -6.65 -10.86
C VAL A 44 4.10 -6.32 -11.34
N PRO A 45 3.49 -7.06 -12.28
CA PRO A 45 2.09 -6.84 -12.65
C PRO A 45 1.13 -7.04 -11.48
N ALA A 46 1.26 -8.15 -10.73
CA ALA A 46 0.42 -8.44 -9.57
C ALA A 46 0.55 -7.35 -8.48
N PHE A 47 1.75 -6.82 -8.28
CA PHE A 47 2.02 -5.74 -7.34
C PHE A 47 1.34 -4.44 -7.74
N ILE A 48 1.37 -4.07 -9.03
CA ILE A 48 0.68 -2.88 -9.53
C ILE A 48 -0.84 -3.03 -9.36
N ASP A 49 -1.39 -4.23 -9.61
CA ASP A 49 -2.80 -4.53 -9.40
C ASP A 49 -3.21 -4.38 -7.93
N GLU A 50 -2.43 -4.96 -7.00
CA GLU A 50 -2.68 -4.83 -5.56
C GLU A 50 -2.54 -3.38 -5.08
N LEU A 51 -1.54 -2.65 -5.57
CA LEU A 51 -1.37 -1.23 -5.24
C LEU A 51 -2.56 -0.38 -5.70
N TYR A 52 -3.12 -0.69 -6.87
CA TYR A 52 -4.37 -0.07 -7.32
C TYR A 52 -5.54 -0.48 -6.44
N GLY A 53 -5.66 -1.77 -6.11
CA GLY A 53 -6.72 -2.32 -5.25
C GLY A 53 -6.77 -1.63 -3.89
N VAL A 54 -5.64 -1.56 -3.18
CA VAL A 54 -5.54 -0.90 -1.86
C VAL A 54 -5.93 0.57 -1.94
N ARG A 55 -5.52 1.29 -2.99
CA ARG A 55 -5.91 2.70 -3.20
C ARG A 55 -7.40 2.86 -3.46
N LYS A 56 -7.97 1.98 -4.28
CA LYS A 56 -9.40 2.00 -4.61
C LYS A 56 -10.24 1.69 -3.37
N SER A 57 -9.90 0.64 -2.61
CA SER A 57 -10.56 0.31 -1.35
C SER A 57 -10.53 1.50 -0.37
N THR A 58 -9.39 2.18 -0.26
CA THR A 58 -9.28 3.38 0.59
C THR A 58 -10.23 4.50 0.12
N ALA A 59 -10.34 4.75 -1.18
CA ALA A 59 -11.25 5.74 -1.73
C ALA A 59 -12.74 5.35 -1.54
N GLU A 60 -13.04 4.05 -1.47
CA GLU A 60 -14.36 3.49 -1.20
C GLU A 60 -14.66 3.39 0.31
N ASN A 61 -13.82 3.96 1.19
CA ASN A 61 -13.89 3.86 2.64
C ASN A 61 -13.73 2.43 3.21
N ASP A 62 -13.20 1.49 2.42
CA ASP A 62 -12.83 0.16 2.86
C ASP A 62 -11.40 0.14 3.39
N SER A 63 -11.29 0.04 4.71
CA SER A 63 -10.03 0.10 5.45
C SER A 63 -9.55 -1.28 5.95
N ARG A 64 -10.12 -2.38 5.45
CA ARG A 64 -9.75 -3.74 5.92
C ARG A 64 -8.26 -4.05 5.78
N TRP A 65 -7.62 -3.54 4.74
CA TRP A 65 -6.19 -3.71 4.50
C TRP A 65 -5.31 -3.07 5.60
N LEU A 66 -5.81 -2.09 6.35
CA LEU A 66 -5.09 -1.49 7.49
C LEU A 66 -4.80 -2.51 8.59
N SER A 67 -5.59 -3.59 8.70
CA SER A 67 -5.34 -4.67 9.67
C SER A 67 -4.02 -5.41 9.44
N LEU A 68 -3.45 -5.31 8.22
CA LEU A 68 -2.15 -5.86 7.87
C LEU A 68 -1.00 -4.96 8.33
N ILE A 69 -1.27 -3.69 8.66
CA ILE A 69 -0.26 -2.74 9.12
C ILE A 69 -0.13 -2.84 10.64
N LYS A 70 1.06 -3.21 11.10
CA LYS A 70 1.43 -3.22 12.53
C LYS A 70 2.31 -2.03 12.89
N ILE A 71 1.89 -0.84 12.53
CA ILE A 71 2.61 0.41 12.82
C ILE A 71 1.73 1.27 13.73
N SER A 72 2.26 1.62 14.89
CA SER A 72 1.70 2.65 15.76
C SER A 72 2.51 3.93 15.57
N CYS A 73 1.91 4.97 14.97
CA CYS A 73 2.45 6.32 15.04
C CYS A 73 1.92 6.98 16.32
N ILE A 74 2.83 7.59 17.08
CA ILE A 74 2.60 8.17 18.42
C ILE A 74 2.05 9.58 18.28
#